data_AF-A0A8T3QVG1-F1
#
_entry.id   AF-A0A8T3QVG1-F1
#
_cell.length_a   1.000
_cell.length_b   1.000
_cell.length_c   1.000
_cell.angle_alpha   90.00
_cell.angle_beta   90.00
_cell.angle_gamma   90.00
#
_symmetry.space_group_name_H-M   'P 1'
#
loop_
_entity.id
_entity.type
_entity.pdbx_description
1 polymer ?
#
loop_
_entity_poly.entity_id
_entity_poly.type
_entity_poly.pdbx_seq_one_letter_code
_entity_poly.pdbx_strand_id
1 'polypeptide(L)'
;MPRPRTIVDKIWTDHLVSQDPDSPAVLAVDLHLVHEVTSPQAFTGLRQRGLTVRRPSQTVATADHSIPTTPRNLPMLDLQAAAQINQLETNCAEFGIPLHGIGSPDQGIVHVIGPQLGLTQPGMTIVCGDSHTSTHGAFGALAFGIGTSEVEMVLATQTLLQREPLTYE
;
A
#
# COMPACT_ATOMS: atom_id res chain seq x y z
N MET A 1 22.52 -14.04 -28.04
CA MET A 1 21.22 -14.18 -27.35
C MET A 1 21.13 -13.08 -26.30
N PRO A 2 19.96 -12.46 -26.08
CA PRO A 2 19.81 -11.49 -24.99
C PRO A 2 20.12 -12.14 -23.64
N ARG A 3 20.67 -11.36 -22.70
CA ARG A 3 20.97 -11.83 -21.34
C ARG A 3 19.67 -12.31 -20.68
N PRO A 4 19.64 -13.49 -20.03
CA PRO A 4 18.51 -13.92 -19.23
C PRO A 4 18.17 -12.86 -18.18
N ARG A 5 16.88 -12.59 -17.99
CA ARG A 5 16.36 -11.62 -17.02
C ARG A 5 15.67 -12.36 -15.88
N THR A 6 15.92 -11.93 -14.64
CA THR A 6 15.19 -12.41 -13.46
C THR A 6 13.73 -11.96 -13.50
N ILE A 7 12.89 -12.47 -12.60
CA ILE A 7 11.52 -11.94 -12.46
C ILE A 7 11.54 -10.48 -11.98
N VAL A 8 12.47 -10.13 -11.10
CA VAL A 8 12.65 -8.77 -10.59
C VAL A 8 13.02 -7.83 -11.73
N ASP A 9 14.02 -8.18 -12.56
CA ASP A 9 14.45 -7.36 -13.70
C ASP A 9 13.29 -7.09 -14.67
N LYS A 10 12.46 -8.12 -14.93
CA LYS A 10 11.32 -8.01 -15.83
C LYS A 10 10.28 -7.03 -15.28
N ILE A 11 9.83 -7.25 -14.04
CA ILE A 11 8.81 -6.40 -13.41
C ILE A 11 9.35 -4.98 -13.26
N TRP A 12 10.58 -4.81 -12.79
CA TRP A 12 11.22 -3.50 -12.66
C TRP A 12 11.24 -2.74 -13.98
N THR A 13 11.73 -3.38 -15.05
CA THR A 13 11.82 -2.77 -16.39
C THR A 13 10.43 -2.35 -16.90
N ASP A 14 9.41 -3.18 -16.69
CA ASP A 14 8.06 -2.93 -17.19
C ASP A 14 7.36 -1.77 -16.44
N HIS A 15 7.83 -1.41 -15.23
CA HIS A 15 7.25 -0.36 -14.37
C HIS A 15 8.13 0.89 -14.25
N LEU A 16 9.26 0.93 -14.96
CA LEU A 16 10.16 2.08 -14.96
C LEU A 16 9.52 3.25 -15.71
N VAL A 17 9.21 4.34 -15.00
CA VAL A 17 8.67 5.57 -15.59
C VAL A 17 9.79 6.43 -16.15
N SER A 18 10.83 6.66 -15.35
CA SER A 18 12.01 7.45 -15.72
C SER A 18 13.15 7.21 -14.73
N GLN A 19 14.39 7.40 -15.17
CA GLN A 19 15.54 7.41 -14.29
C GLN A 19 16.61 8.34 -14.84
N ASP A 20 16.97 9.35 -14.06
CA ASP A 20 18.12 10.20 -14.34
C ASP A 20 19.42 9.51 -13.88
N PRO A 21 20.57 9.81 -14.51
CA PRO A 21 21.86 9.28 -14.07
C PRO A 21 22.09 9.51 -12.57
N ASP A 22 22.60 8.48 -11.88
CA ASP A 22 22.91 8.45 -10.45
C ASP A 22 21.73 8.68 -9.46
N SER A 23 20.52 8.89 -9.98
CA SER A 23 19.30 9.12 -9.20
C SER A 23 18.50 7.84 -9.00
N PRO A 24 17.67 7.76 -7.94
CA PRO A 24 16.63 6.74 -7.85
C PRO A 24 15.71 6.80 -9.07
N ALA A 25 15.27 5.63 -9.52
CA ALA A 25 14.25 5.52 -10.55
C ALA A 25 12.89 5.97 -10.03
N VAL A 26 12.07 6.54 -10.90
CA VAL A 26 10.64 6.71 -10.68
C VAL A 26 9.96 5.42 -11.12
N LEU A 27 9.45 4.66 -10.16
CA LEU A 27 8.76 3.39 -10.39
C LEU A 27 7.25 3.59 -10.28
N ALA A 28 6.49 3.09 -11.24
CA ALA A 28 5.04 3.03 -11.13
C ALA A 28 4.62 2.03 -10.04
N VAL A 29 3.48 2.27 -9.40
CA VAL A 29 2.90 1.37 -8.39
C VAL A 29 1.52 0.91 -8.86
N ASP A 30 1.31 -0.40 -9.01
CA ASP A 30 0.04 -0.96 -9.46
C ASP A 30 -1.00 -1.05 -8.36
N LEU A 31 -0.57 -1.43 -7.16
CA LEU A 31 -1.41 -1.58 -5.99
C LEU A 31 -0.75 -0.96 -4.77
N HIS A 32 -1.46 -0.04 -4.13
CA HIS A 32 -1.10 0.55 -2.85
C HIS A 32 -2.07 0.04 -1.77
N LEU A 33 -1.55 -0.67 -0.79
CA LEU A 33 -2.34 -1.08 0.37
C LEU A 33 -2.11 -0.09 1.51
N VAL A 34 -3.16 0.27 2.24
CA VAL A 34 -3.05 1.15 3.41
C VAL A 34 -3.83 0.61 4.59
N HIS A 35 -3.38 0.97 5.78
CA HIS A 35 -3.99 0.61 7.06
C HIS A 35 -3.91 1.78 8.04
N GLU A 36 -4.58 1.67 9.18
CA GLU A 36 -4.87 2.75 10.13
C GLU A 36 -3.65 3.28 10.89
N VAL A 37 -2.52 2.58 10.87
CA VAL A 37 -1.35 2.93 11.71
C VAL A 37 -0.41 3.90 10.99
N THR A 38 -0.07 3.63 9.73
CA THR A 38 1.02 4.34 9.03
C THR A 38 0.55 5.33 7.97
N SER A 39 -0.73 5.27 7.59
CA SER A 39 -1.35 6.15 6.59
C SER A 39 -1.90 7.50 7.07
N PRO A 40 -2.32 7.72 8.35
CA PRO A 40 -3.01 8.96 8.73
C PRO A 40 -2.26 10.26 8.43
N GLN A 41 -0.94 10.26 8.65
CA GLN A 41 -0.08 11.42 8.41
C GLN A 41 0.06 11.71 6.91
N ALA A 42 0.10 10.68 6.06
CA ALA A 42 0.17 10.84 4.61
C ALA A 42 -1.07 11.57 4.05
N PHE A 43 -2.27 11.20 4.50
CA PHE A 43 -3.51 11.91 4.15
C PHE A 43 -3.49 13.36 4.65
N THR A 44 -2.94 13.60 5.84
CA THR A 44 -2.79 14.96 6.37
C THR A 44 -1.85 15.81 5.52
N GLY A 45 -0.74 15.24 5.04
CA GLY A 45 0.19 15.90 4.12
C GLY A 45 -0.50 16.30 2.80
N LEU A 46 -1.32 15.41 2.23
CA LEU A 46 -2.12 15.74 1.04
C LEU A 46 -3.03 16.95 1.28
N ARG A 47 -3.81 16.93 2.39
CA ARG A 47 -4.72 18.05 2.73
C ARG A 47 -3.97 19.37 2.88
N GLN A 48 -2.84 19.36 3.60
CA GLN A 48 -2.03 20.56 3.81
C GLN A 48 -1.47 21.14 2.50
N ARG A 49 -1.20 20.29 1.52
CA ARG A 49 -0.68 20.66 0.20
C ARG A 49 -1.78 20.92 -0.84
N GLY A 50 -3.05 20.77 -0.48
CA GLY A 50 -4.17 20.89 -1.41
C GLY A 50 -4.17 19.82 -2.51
N LEU A 51 -3.62 18.63 -2.22
CA LEU A 51 -3.54 17.51 -3.15
C LEU A 51 -4.68 16.52 -2.93
N THR A 52 -5.00 15.75 -3.97
CA THR A 52 -5.90 14.60 -3.91
C THR A 52 -5.13 13.31 -4.18
N VAL A 53 -5.76 12.16 -3.94
CA VAL A 53 -5.19 10.85 -4.28
C VAL A 53 -5.22 10.67 -5.80
N ARG A 54 -4.07 10.36 -6.40
CA ARG A 54 -3.89 10.30 -7.85
C ARG A 54 -4.68 9.19 -8.52
N ARG A 55 -4.72 8.00 -7.91
CA ARG A 55 -5.46 6.82 -8.39
C ARG A 55 -6.18 6.13 -7.22
N PRO A 56 -7.33 6.65 -6.76
CA PRO A 56 -8.04 6.06 -5.62
C PRO A 56 -8.40 4.59 -5.84
N SER A 57 -8.70 4.18 -7.08
CA SER A 57 -9.01 2.78 -7.43
C SER A 57 -7.81 1.82 -7.39
N GLN A 58 -6.57 2.34 -7.32
CA GLN A 58 -5.35 1.55 -7.15
C GLN A 58 -4.85 1.56 -5.70
N THR A 59 -5.61 2.19 -4.79
CA THR A 59 -5.34 2.16 -3.36
C THR A 59 -6.47 1.41 -2.67
N VAL A 60 -6.16 0.45 -1.80
CA VAL A 60 -7.17 -0.29 -1.02
C VAL A 60 -6.80 -0.25 0.45
N ALA A 61 -7.79 0.05 1.29
CA ALA A 61 -7.63 0.15 2.72
C ALA A 61 -8.27 -1.05 3.45
N THR A 62 -7.66 -1.46 4.55
CA THR A 62 -8.28 -2.32 5.57
C THR A 62 -7.91 -1.82 6.95
N ALA A 63 -8.74 -2.14 7.94
CA ALA A 63 -8.38 -1.95 9.34
C ALA A 63 -8.01 -3.31 9.93
N ASP A 64 -6.78 -3.49 10.42
CA ASP A 64 -6.30 -4.79 10.91
C ASP A 64 -5.33 -4.77 12.10
N HIS A 65 -4.59 -3.69 12.34
CA HIS A 65 -3.59 -3.62 13.42
C HIS A 65 -4.18 -3.23 14.78
N SER A 66 -5.19 -2.37 14.78
CA SER A 66 -5.80 -1.77 15.98
C SER A 66 -7.16 -2.40 16.30
N ILE A 67 -7.47 -3.56 15.70
CA ILE A 67 -8.69 -4.30 15.93
C ILE A 67 -8.59 -5.09 17.24
N PRO A 68 -9.50 -4.89 18.21
CA PRO A 68 -9.46 -5.62 19.47
C PRO A 68 -9.83 -7.09 19.25
N THR A 69 -9.27 -7.98 20.09
CA THR A 69 -9.61 -9.42 20.10
C THR A 69 -10.92 -9.72 20.83
N THR A 70 -11.57 -8.71 21.40
CA THR A 70 -12.88 -8.83 22.05
C THR A 70 -14.00 -9.01 21.02
N PRO A 71 -15.15 -9.60 21.40
CA PRO A 71 -16.32 -9.68 20.54
C PRO A 71 -16.69 -8.32 19.92
N ARG A 72 -16.98 -8.30 18.61
CA ARG A 72 -17.25 -7.08 17.82
C ARG A 72 -18.49 -6.30 18.24
N ASN A 73 -19.40 -6.94 18.97
CA ASN A 73 -20.60 -6.29 19.53
C ASN A 73 -20.30 -5.48 20.81
N LEU A 74 -19.07 -5.56 21.34
CA LEU A 74 -18.63 -4.77 22.47
C LEU A 74 -17.97 -3.47 21.99
N PRO A 75 -18.09 -2.38 22.77
CA PRO A 75 -17.38 -1.15 22.47
C PRO A 75 -15.87 -1.35 22.55
N MET A 76 -15.14 -0.69 21.65
CA MET A 76 -13.68 -0.65 21.71
C MET A 76 -13.25 0.26 22.87
N LEU A 77 -12.61 -0.33 23.87
CA LEU A 77 -12.19 0.36 25.10
C LEU A 77 -10.92 1.18 24.91
N ASP A 78 -10.07 0.79 23.96
CA ASP A 78 -8.89 1.56 23.58
C ASP A 78 -9.30 2.72 22.68
N LEU A 79 -9.30 3.93 23.27
CA LEU A 79 -9.68 5.15 22.57
C LEU A 79 -8.68 5.55 21.47
N GLN A 80 -7.40 5.15 21.60
CA GLN A 80 -6.40 5.43 20.57
C GLN A 80 -6.62 4.52 19.35
N ALA A 81 -6.87 3.23 19.58
CA ALA A 81 -7.25 2.31 18.52
C ALA A 81 -8.52 2.78 17.80
N ALA A 82 -9.53 3.21 18.57
CA ALA A 82 -10.75 3.80 18.03
C ALA A 82 -10.50 5.03 17.16
N ALA A 83 -9.63 5.94 17.62
CA ALA A 83 -9.28 7.13 16.87
C ALA A 83 -8.58 6.79 15.54
N GLN A 84 -7.68 5.81 15.53
CA GLN A 84 -6.97 5.39 14.30
C GLN A 84 -7.93 4.82 13.25
N ILE A 85 -8.83 3.93 13.68
CA ILE A 85 -9.82 3.31 12.77
C ILE A 85 -10.79 4.36 12.23
N ASN A 86 -11.33 5.23 13.08
CA ASN A 86 -12.20 6.33 12.67
C ASN A 86 -11.48 7.30 11.70
N GLN A 87 -10.19 7.56 11.94
CA GLN A 87 -9.39 8.40 11.06
C GLN A 87 -9.16 7.76 9.70
N LEU A 88 -8.94 6.44 9.64
CA LEU A 88 -8.85 5.69 8.38
C LEU A 88 -10.17 5.77 7.61
N GLU A 89 -11.31 5.52 8.27
CA GLU A 89 -12.65 5.61 7.67
C GLU A 89 -12.92 7.00 7.10
N THR A 90 -12.61 8.05 7.87
CA THR A 90 -12.75 9.44 7.45
C THR A 90 -11.89 9.74 6.23
N ASN A 91 -10.62 9.34 6.24
CA ASN A 91 -9.70 9.55 5.13
C ASN A 91 -10.16 8.80 3.87
N CYS A 92 -10.59 7.54 4.01
CA CYS A 92 -11.03 6.75 2.86
C CYS A 92 -12.29 7.35 2.23
N ALA A 93 -13.24 7.81 3.04
CA ALA A 93 -14.44 8.50 2.56
C ALA A 93 -14.10 9.84 1.88
N GLU A 94 -13.20 10.64 2.48
CA GLU A 94 -12.76 11.93 1.95
C GLU A 94 -12.07 11.80 0.58
N PHE A 95 -11.16 10.82 0.44
CA PHE A 95 -10.32 10.65 -0.75
C PHE A 95 -10.85 9.60 -1.74
N GLY A 96 -12.00 8.98 -1.48
CA GLY A 96 -12.64 8.00 -2.36
C GLY A 96 -11.89 6.67 -2.48
N ILE A 97 -11.25 6.23 -1.39
CA ILE A 97 -10.51 4.96 -1.34
C ILE A 97 -11.44 3.82 -0.87
N PRO A 98 -11.49 2.67 -1.58
CA PRO A 98 -12.16 1.47 -1.10
C PRO A 98 -11.63 1.01 0.26
N LEU A 99 -12.52 0.75 1.22
CA LEU A 99 -12.19 0.36 2.58
C LEU A 99 -12.92 -0.92 3.00
N HIS A 100 -12.14 -1.91 3.41
CA HIS A 100 -12.61 -3.09 4.14
C HIS A 100 -12.49 -2.85 5.66
N GLY A 101 -13.40 -2.04 6.21
CA GLY A 101 -13.42 -1.68 7.64
C GLY A 101 -14.08 -2.74 8.55
N ILE A 102 -14.33 -2.41 9.82
CA ILE A 102 -14.84 -3.36 10.86
C ILE A 102 -16.14 -4.09 10.45
N GLY A 103 -17.02 -3.44 9.70
CA GLY A 103 -18.29 -4.04 9.25
C GLY A 103 -18.19 -4.84 7.95
N SER A 104 -17.05 -4.85 7.27
CA SER A 104 -16.88 -5.49 5.97
C SER A 104 -16.72 -7.01 6.14
N PRO A 105 -17.45 -7.85 5.36
CA PRO A 105 -17.21 -9.29 5.34
C PRO A 105 -15.81 -9.64 4.80
N ASP A 106 -15.24 -8.74 4.02
CA ASP A 106 -13.92 -8.86 3.40
C ASP A 106 -12.80 -8.24 4.24
N GLN A 107 -13.08 -7.77 5.47
CA GLN A 107 -12.04 -7.29 6.37
C GLN A 107 -11.11 -8.43 6.79
N GLY A 108 -9.82 -8.16 6.79
CA GLY A 108 -8.81 -9.05 7.30
C GLY A 108 -7.44 -8.41 7.30
N ILE A 109 -6.43 -9.20 7.67
CA ILE A 109 -5.03 -8.76 7.67
C ILE A 109 -4.66 -8.29 6.26
N VAL A 110 -4.03 -7.12 6.14
CA VAL A 110 -3.78 -6.42 4.87
C VAL A 110 -3.11 -7.29 3.80
N HIS A 111 -2.16 -8.13 4.21
CA HIS A 111 -1.44 -9.04 3.30
C HIS A 111 -2.14 -10.38 3.05
N VAL A 112 -3.22 -10.68 3.79
CA VAL A 112 -4.09 -11.83 3.54
C VAL A 112 -5.20 -11.45 2.56
N ILE A 113 -5.85 -10.30 2.77
CA ILE A 113 -6.96 -9.89 1.91
C ILE A 113 -6.51 -9.53 0.50
N GLY A 114 -5.29 -9.02 0.33
CA GLY A 114 -4.73 -8.68 -0.98
C GLY A 114 -4.85 -9.83 -1.99
N PRO A 115 -4.22 -10.99 -1.75
CA PRO A 115 -4.40 -12.15 -2.62
C PRO A 115 -5.79 -12.78 -2.52
N GLN A 116 -6.42 -12.84 -1.35
CA GLN A 116 -7.75 -13.46 -1.18
C GLN A 116 -8.82 -12.80 -2.05
N LEU A 117 -8.79 -11.48 -2.18
CA LEU A 117 -9.73 -10.69 -2.97
C LEU A 117 -9.29 -10.51 -4.42
N GLY A 118 -8.17 -11.13 -4.82
CA GLY A 118 -7.62 -11.01 -6.17
C GLY A 118 -7.02 -9.63 -6.48
N LEU A 119 -6.72 -8.81 -5.47
CA LEU A 119 -6.05 -7.52 -5.65
C LEU A 119 -4.58 -7.74 -6.05
N THR A 120 -3.92 -8.70 -5.40
CA THR A 120 -2.56 -9.11 -5.72
C THR A 120 -2.55 -10.00 -6.95
N GLN A 121 -1.91 -9.53 -8.02
CA GLN A 121 -1.75 -10.29 -9.27
C GLN A 121 -0.27 -10.41 -9.67
N PRO A 122 0.11 -11.48 -10.39
CA PRO A 122 1.47 -11.64 -10.90
C PRO A 122 1.92 -10.46 -11.77
N GLY A 123 3.19 -10.08 -11.63
CA GLY A 123 3.79 -9.00 -12.40
C GLY A 123 3.57 -7.60 -11.84
N MET A 124 2.78 -7.43 -10.78
CA MET A 124 2.53 -6.12 -10.17
C MET A 124 3.71 -5.60 -9.35
N THR A 125 3.76 -4.28 -9.22
CA THR A 125 4.45 -3.52 -8.18
C THR A 125 3.47 -3.20 -7.04
N ILE A 126 3.78 -3.66 -5.82
CA ILE A 126 2.86 -3.56 -4.67
C ILE A 126 3.57 -2.95 -3.47
N VAL A 127 2.97 -1.92 -2.88
CA VAL A 127 3.54 -1.23 -1.71
C VAL A 127 2.51 -1.07 -0.60
N CYS A 128 2.98 -1.01 0.63
CA CYS A 128 2.18 -0.73 1.81
C CYS A 128 3.05 -0.13 2.90
N GLY A 129 2.46 0.66 3.80
CA GLY A 129 3.11 1.13 5.01
C GLY A 129 3.40 0.04 6.06
N ASP A 130 3.59 -1.22 5.65
CA ASP A 130 3.85 -2.38 6.49
C ASP A 130 5.11 -3.12 5.99
N SER A 131 5.96 -3.57 6.92
CA SER A 131 7.22 -4.24 6.60
C SER A 131 7.05 -5.61 5.92
N HIS A 132 5.90 -6.25 6.07
CA HIS A 132 5.62 -7.60 5.57
C HIS A 132 5.01 -7.62 4.17
N THR A 133 4.99 -6.47 3.48
CA THR A 133 4.46 -6.35 2.12
C THR A 133 5.11 -7.32 1.12
N SER A 134 6.34 -7.78 1.41
CA SER A 134 7.04 -8.83 0.65
C SER A 134 6.27 -10.15 0.56
N THR A 135 5.27 -10.41 1.42
CA THR A 135 4.34 -11.54 1.32
C THR A 135 3.73 -11.68 -0.08
N HIS A 136 3.42 -10.57 -0.76
CA HIS A 136 2.85 -10.60 -2.11
C HIS A 136 3.82 -11.11 -3.18
N GLY A 137 5.13 -11.16 -2.89
CA GLY A 137 6.13 -11.79 -3.75
C GLY A 137 5.88 -13.28 -4.01
N ALA A 138 5.15 -13.96 -3.11
CA ALA A 138 4.70 -15.34 -3.32
C ALA A 138 3.81 -15.51 -4.57
N PHE A 139 3.21 -14.43 -5.06
CA PHE A 139 2.35 -14.38 -6.25
C PHE A 139 3.09 -13.86 -7.49
N GLY A 140 4.42 -13.70 -7.43
CA GLY A 140 5.22 -13.18 -8.54
C GLY A 140 5.08 -11.68 -8.74
N ALA A 141 4.81 -10.92 -7.67
CA ALA A 141 4.83 -9.46 -7.65
C ALA A 141 6.16 -8.93 -7.09
N LEU A 142 6.57 -7.73 -7.51
CA LEU A 142 7.62 -6.96 -6.84
C LEU A 142 6.98 -6.15 -5.71
N ALA A 143 7.05 -6.66 -4.49
CA ALA A 143 6.32 -6.10 -3.36
C ALA A 143 7.21 -5.79 -2.15
N PHE A 144 7.07 -4.59 -1.57
CA PHE A 144 7.92 -4.15 -0.47
C PHE A 144 7.25 -3.06 0.39
N GLY A 145 7.65 -3.02 1.66
CA GLY A 145 7.15 -2.03 2.62
C GLY A 145 7.76 -0.66 2.38
N ILE A 146 6.98 0.39 2.66
CA ILE A 146 7.38 1.79 2.47
C ILE A 146 7.11 2.61 3.73
N GLY A 147 7.83 3.73 3.90
CA GLY A 147 7.62 4.65 5.01
C GLY A 147 6.43 5.59 4.80
N THR A 148 5.98 6.27 5.85
CA THR A 148 4.85 7.22 5.78
C THR A 148 5.03 8.33 4.74
N SER A 149 6.23 8.88 4.59
CA SER A 149 6.50 9.90 3.55
C SER A 149 6.37 9.32 2.14
N GLU A 150 6.71 8.05 1.97
CA GLU A 150 6.55 7.34 0.69
C GLU A 150 5.08 6.97 0.44
N VAL A 151 4.31 6.65 1.49
CA VAL A 151 2.84 6.48 1.39
C VAL A 151 2.22 7.77 0.84
N GLU A 152 2.62 8.94 1.35
CA GLU A 152 2.16 10.23 0.81
C GLU A 152 2.56 10.40 -0.66
N MET A 153 3.79 10.05 -1.02
CA MET A 153 4.29 10.13 -2.40
C MET A 153 3.45 9.26 -3.35
N VAL A 154 3.17 8.01 -2.97
CA VAL A 154 2.37 7.08 -3.76
C VAL A 154 0.92 7.57 -3.85
N LEU A 155 0.32 8.03 -2.76
CA LEU A 155 -1.03 8.63 -2.82
C LEU A 155 -1.07 9.84 -3.77
N ALA A 156 -0.07 10.72 -3.73
CA ALA A 156 -0.03 11.94 -4.53
C ALA A 156 0.28 11.70 -6.02
N THR A 157 1.02 10.64 -6.35
CA THR A 157 1.63 10.48 -7.70
C THR A 157 1.39 9.12 -8.35
N GLN A 158 1.01 8.10 -7.59
CA GLN A 158 1.02 6.68 -7.98
C GLN A 158 2.40 6.19 -8.44
N THR A 159 3.46 6.83 -7.96
CA THR A 159 4.84 6.47 -8.24
C THR A 159 5.68 6.55 -6.97
N LEU A 160 6.85 5.91 -6.99
CA LEU A 160 7.79 5.92 -5.90
C LEU A 160 9.22 6.07 -6.43
N LEU A 161 10.06 6.80 -5.69
CA LEU A 161 11.49 6.83 -5.95
C LEU A 161 12.14 5.58 -5.36
N GLN A 162 12.77 4.75 -6.20
CA GLN A 162 13.39 3.52 -5.75
C GLN A 162 14.70 3.21 -6.49
N ARG A 163 15.60 2.48 -5.84
CA ARG A 163 16.78 1.88 -6.49
C ARG A 163 16.49 0.45 -6.87
N GLU A 164 16.97 0.04 -8.04
CA GLU A 164 16.80 -1.33 -8.52
C GLU A 164 17.45 -2.29 -7.51
N PRO A 165 16.71 -3.27 -6.98
CA PRO A 165 17.24 -4.20 -6.02
C PRO A 165 18.12 -5.25 -6.70
N LEU A 166 19.08 -5.78 -5.95
CA LEU A 166 19.80 -6.98 -6.38
C LEU A 166 18.95 -8.22 -6.13
N THR A 167 19.10 -9.23 -6.98
CA THR A 167 18.52 -10.56 -6.75
C THR A 167 19.59 -11.47 -6.15
N TYR A 168 19.26 -12.18 -5.08
CA TYR A 168 20.10 -13.26 -4.55
C TYR A 168 19.85 -14.52 -5.38
N GLU A 169 20.89 -15.01 -6.06
CA GLU A 169 20.87 -16.20 -6.92
C GLU A 169 21.69 -17.35 -6.31
#